data_AF-A0A959R2C3-F1
#
_entry.id   AF-A0A959R2C3-F1
#
_cell.length_a   1.000
_cell.length_b   1.000
_cell.length_c   1.000
_cell.angle_alpha   90.00
_cell.angle_beta   90.00
_cell.angle_gamma   90.00
#
_symmetry.space_group_name_H-M   'P 1'
#
loop_
_entity.id
_entity.type
_entity.pdbx_description
1 polymer ?
#
loop_
_entity_poly.entity_id
_entity_poly.type
_entity_poly.pdbx_seq_one_letter_code
_entity_poly.pdbx_strand_id
1 'polypeptide(L)'
;MKKILFIAITLLSVSVLHAQNKKNTPGFINRTGDHLMLQITSDHWIGVPDSIKSHMTGFARGVNVYVMLDKRFKSMPKMSVAFGLGVGTSNIFFKNMYINIKSKTNTLPFTDVENADHFKKYKLTTAFLELPIELRYTANPERENKSVKAAIGVKVGTVLNVHTKGKTLLSSTGTQINSYTAKETSKGFINSTRIAATARVGYGNFSVYGSYQLNNIFKDGVAADMKLFQIGICFSGL
;
A
#
# COMPACT_ATOMS: atom_id res chain seq x y z
N MET A 1 -8.62 1.75 19.48
CA MET A 1 -8.24 0.68 18.51
C MET A 1 -9.28 -0.45 18.43
N LYS A 2 -9.93 -0.85 19.52
CA LYS A 2 -11.00 -1.88 19.51
C LYS A 2 -12.25 -1.52 18.68
N LYS A 3 -12.59 -0.22 18.57
CA LYS A 3 -13.79 0.26 17.86
C LYS A 3 -13.72 0.15 16.32
N ILE A 4 -12.52 0.21 15.72
CA ILE A 4 -12.36 0.12 14.26
C ILE A 4 -12.41 -1.35 13.78
N LEU A 5 -11.90 -2.27 14.60
CA LEU A 5 -12.00 -3.72 14.33
C LEU A 5 -13.46 -4.19 14.33
N PHE A 6 -14.29 -3.62 15.21
CA PHE A 6 -15.72 -3.91 15.28
C PHE A 6 -16.48 -3.43 14.03
N ILE A 7 -16.09 -2.29 13.45
CA ILE A 7 -16.71 -1.75 12.23
C ILE A 7 -16.32 -2.60 11.00
N ALA A 8 -15.08 -3.09 10.93
CA ALA A 8 -14.65 -3.97 9.85
C ALA A 8 -15.34 -5.35 9.91
N ILE A 9 -15.56 -5.89 11.12
CA ILE A 9 -16.26 -7.16 11.33
C ILE A 9 -17.78 -7.01 11.06
N THR A 10 -18.38 -5.87 11.40
CA THR A 10 -19.80 -5.60 11.08
C THR A 10 -20.05 -5.34 9.60
N LEU A 11 -19.10 -4.73 8.87
CA LEU A 11 -19.21 -4.65 7.41
C LEU A 11 -19.09 -6.02 6.73
N LEU A 12 -18.26 -6.94 7.26
CA LEU A 12 -18.16 -8.31 6.75
C LEU A 12 -19.40 -9.17 7.02
N SER A 13 -20.10 -8.96 8.15
CA SER A 13 -21.29 -9.75 8.49
C SER A 13 -22.54 -9.32 7.72
N VAL A 14 -22.66 -8.04 7.33
CA VAL A 14 -23.80 -7.55 6.55
C VAL A 14 -23.79 -8.06 5.10
N SER A 15 -22.61 -8.41 4.55
CA SER A 15 -22.50 -9.02 3.21
C SER A 15 -22.97 -10.48 3.15
N VAL A 16 -23.10 -11.19 4.27
CA VAL A 16 -23.52 -12.61 4.30
C VAL A 16 -25.05 -12.76 4.37
N LEU A 17 -25.79 -11.70 4.74
CA LEU A 17 -27.24 -11.74 4.96
C LEU A 17 -28.09 -11.19 3.82
N HIS A 18 -27.49 -10.72 2.71
CA HIS A 18 -28.23 -10.26 1.53
C HIS A 18 -28.15 -11.27 0.38
N ALA A 19 -28.73 -12.45 0.58
CA ALA A 19 -29.13 -13.33 -0.52
C ALA A 19 -30.36 -12.72 -1.22
N GLN A 20 -30.15 -11.72 -2.09
CA GLN A 20 -31.23 -11.08 -2.84
C GLN A 20 -31.61 -11.89 -4.07
N ASN A 21 -32.92 -12.13 -4.20
CA ASN A 21 -33.60 -12.65 -5.38
C ASN A 21 -33.12 -11.96 -6.68
N LYS A 22 -32.73 -12.79 -7.65
CA LYS A 22 -32.06 -12.39 -8.89
C LYS A 22 -33.07 -11.81 -9.90
N LYS A 23 -33.22 -10.47 -9.93
CA LYS A 23 -33.75 -9.75 -11.10
C LYS A 23 -32.57 -9.37 -12.00
N ASN A 24 -32.51 -9.95 -13.20
CA ASN A 24 -31.46 -9.70 -14.19
C ASN A 24 -31.45 -8.23 -14.63
N THR A 25 -30.68 -7.42 -13.91
CA THR A 25 -30.31 -6.07 -14.32
C THR A 25 -28.96 -6.17 -15.01
N PRO A 26 -28.76 -5.63 -16.23
CA PRO A 26 -27.47 -5.67 -16.91
C PRO A 26 -26.52 -4.67 -16.21
N GLY A 27 -25.98 -5.09 -15.07
CA GLY A 27 -25.15 -4.28 -14.18
C GLY A 27 -23.89 -5.02 -13.75
N PHE A 28 -22.88 -4.25 -13.38
CA PHE A 28 -21.47 -4.55 -13.10
C PHE A 28 -21.12 -5.76 -12.18
N ILE A 29 -22.10 -6.55 -11.72
CA ILE A 29 -21.99 -7.42 -10.53
C ILE A 29 -22.31 -8.91 -10.82
N ASN A 30 -22.74 -9.30 -12.02
CA ASN A 30 -23.27 -10.67 -12.23
C ASN A 30 -22.23 -11.72 -12.68
N ARG A 31 -20.93 -11.53 -12.42
CA ARG A 31 -19.87 -12.47 -12.86
C ARG A 31 -18.75 -12.61 -11.83
N THR A 32 -18.08 -13.76 -11.85
CA THR A 32 -16.81 -13.98 -11.16
C THR A 32 -15.75 -13.08 -11.79
N GLY A 33 -14.99 -12.36 -10.96
CA GLY A 33 -13.98 -11.41 -11.42
C GLY A 33 -12.94 -11.12 -10.35
N ASP A 34 -11.92 -10.32 -10.67
CA ASP A 34 -10.96 -9.87 -9.64
C ASP A 34 -11.58 -8.68 -8.86
N HIS A 35 -12.62 -8.97 -8.08
CA HIS A 35 -13.41 -8.00 -7.31
C HIS A 35 -12.81 -7.69 -5.94
N LEU A 36 -12.23 -8.67 -5.26
CA LEU A 36 -11.40 -8.43 -4.08
C LEU A 36 -9.94 -8.68 -4.46
N MET A 37 -9.06 -7.75 -4.09
CA MET A 37 -7.62 -7.87 -4.31
C MET A 37 -6.89 -7.67 -2.99
N LEU A 38 -6.07 -8.64 -2.61
CA LEU A 38 -5.10 -8.55 -1.53
C LEU A 38 -3.70 -8.60 -2.14
N GLN A 39 -2.93 -7.55 -1.93
CA GLN A 39 -1.55 -7.45 -2.42
C GLN A 39 -0.60 -7.40 -1.25
N ILE A 40 0.45 -8.21 -1.32
CA ILE A 40 1.55 -8.22 -0.36
C ILE A 40 2.81 -7.89 -1.15
N THR A 41 3.51 -6.82 -0.76
CA THR A 41 4.63 -6.28 -1.52
C THR A 41 5.88 -6.16 -0.67
N SER A 42 7.03 -6.28 -1.33
CA SER A 42 8.28 -5.69 -0.88
C SER A 42 8.36 -4.27 -1.43
N ASP A 43 8.71 -3.33 -0.56
CA ASP A 43 8.68 -1.91 -0.84
C ASP A 43 10.12 -1.36 -0.91
N HIS A 44 10.40 -0.57 -1.93
CA HIS A 44 11.70 0.04 -2.16
C HIS A 44 11.54 1.53 -2.41
N TRP A 45 12.38 2.34 -1.77
CA TRP A 45 12.48 3.75 -2.12
C TRP A 45 13.58 3.94 -3.17
N ILE A 46 13.24 4.67 -4.23
CA ILE A 46 14.14 5.03 -5.33
C ILE A 46 14.47 6.51 -5.19
N GLY A 47 15.73 6.89 -5.46
CA GLY A 47 16.22 8.26 -5.30
C GLY A 47 16.60 8.62 -3.85
N VAL A 48 16.78 7.62 -2.99
CA VAL A 48 17.20 7.84 -1.60
C VAL A 48 18.67 8.27 -1.56
N PRO A 49 19.01 9.41 -0.91
CA PRO A 49 20.39 9.80 -0.66
C PRO A 49 21.16 8.73 0.12
N ASP A 50 22.46 8.59 -0.13
CA ASP A 50 23.28 7.55 0.49
C ASP A 50 23.31 7.64 2.03
N SER A 51 23.23 8.86 2.58
CA SER A 51 23.12 9.12 4.02
C SER A 51 21.86 8.57 4.69
N ILE A 52 20.80 8.31 3.92
CA ILE A 52 19.57 7.66 4.42
C ILE A 52 19.60 6.17 4.06
N LYS A 53 20.09 5.84 2.86
CA LYS A 53 20.10 4.48 2.32
C LYS A 53 20.93 3.52 3.18
N SER A 54 22.07 3.95 3.73
CA SER A 54 22.90 3.13 4.64
C SER A 54 22.14 2.70 5.91
N HIS A 55 21.14 3.47 6.33
CA HIS A 55 20.33 3.21 7.51
C HIS A 55 19.03 2.44 7.21
N MET A 56 18.63 2.32 5.95
CA MET A 56 17.47 1.54 5.54
C MET A 56 17.80 0.04 5.65
N THR A 57 17.34 -0.59 6.72
CA THR A 57 17.64 -1.99 7.01
C THR A 57 16.37 -2.78 7.29
N GLY A 58 16.39 -4.07 6.92
CA GLY A 58 15.25 -4.97 7.09
C GLY A 58 14.31 -5.00 5.89
N PHE A 59 13.38 -5.95 5.93
CA PHE A 59 12.44 -6.20 4.83
C PHE A 59 11.30 -5.16 4.86
N ALA A 60 11.45 -4.12 4.03
CA ALA A 60 10.40 -3.16 3.77
C ALA A 60 9.23 -3.82 3.03
N ARG A 61 8.01 -3.57 3.52
CA ARG A 61 6.83 -4.33 3.12
C ARG A 61 5.55 -3.51 3.11
N GLY A 62 4.72 -3.80 2.11
CA GLY A 62 3.41 -3.21 1.94
C GLY A 62 2.30 -4.25 1.96
N VAL A 63 1.11 -3.79 2.32
CA VAL A 63 -0.12 -4.56 2.21
C VAL A 63 -1.18 -3.64 1.64
N ASN A 64 -1.81 -4.05 0.55
CA ASN A 64 -2.88 -3.30 -0.08
C ASN A 64 -4.13 -4.18 -0.21
N VAL A 65 -5.29 -3.61 0.07
CA VAL A 65 -6.59 -4.29 -0.03
C VAL A 65 -7.52 -3.42 -0.86
N TYR A 66 -8.09 -3.97 -1.93
CA TYR A 66 -8.99 -3.23 -2.83
C TYR A 66 -10.26 -4.01 -3.13
N VAL A 67 -11.36 -3.28 -3.24
CA VAL A 67 -12.60 -3.74 -3.85
C VAL A 67 -12.70 -3.10 -5.23
N MET A 68 -12.86 -3.92 -6.26
CA MET A 68 -12.83 -3.54 -7.67
C MET A 68 -14.15 -3.90 -8.34
N LEU A 69 -14.59 -3.07 -9.26
CA LEU A 69 -15.65 -3.34 -10.21
C LEU A 69 -15.03 -3.49 -11.58
N ASP A 70 -15.49 -4.47 -12.36
CA ASP A 70 -14.94 -4.79 -13.68
C ASP A 70 -16.05 -4.72 -14.74
N LYS A 71 -15.76 -4.05 -15.87
CA LYS A 71 -16.60 -4.00 -17.08
C LYS A 71 -15.81 -4.46 -18.31
N ARG A 72 -16.23 -5.58 -18.92
CA ARG A 72 -15.68 -6.07 -20.21
C ARG A 72 -16.21 -5.25 -21.36
N PHE A 73 -15.39 -5.11 -22.40
CA PHE A 73 -15.82 -4.48 -23.65
C PHE A 73 -16.72 -5.45 -24.43
N LYS A 74 -17.85 -4.95 -24.94
CA LYS A 74 -18.81 -5.78 -25.71
C LYS A 74 -18.17 -6.37 -26.97
N SER A 75 -17.32 -5.62 -27.66
CA SER A 75 -16.65 -6.04 -28.89
C SER A 75 -15.38 -6.86 -28.66
N MET A 76 -14.85 -6.88 -27.43
CA MET A 76 -13.59 -7.57 -27.07
C MET A 76 -13.74 -8.26 -25.71
N PRO A 77 -14.30 -9.49 -25.66
CA PRO A 77 -14.62 -10.17 -24.41
C PRO A 77 -13.40 -10.55 -23.58
N LYS A 78 -12.19 -10.52 -24.17
CA LYS A 78 -10.90 -10.73 -23.48
C LYS A 78 -10.39 -9.50 -22.74
N MET A 79 -10.94 -8.32 -23.02
CA MET A 79 -10.50 -7.06 -22.41
C MET A 79 -11.57 -6.54 -21.44
N SER A 80 -11.13 -6.00 -20.32
CA SER A 80 -11.99 -5.25 -19.40
C SER A 80 -11.32 -4.00 -18.86
N VAL A 81 -12.15 -3.04 -18.47
CA VAL A 81 -11.75 -1.93 -17.62
C VAL A 81 -12.26 -2.18 -16.21
N ALA A 82 -11.39 -2.00 -15.23
CA ALA A 82 -11.73 -2.11 -13.82
C ALA A 82 -11.38 -0.83 -13.08
N PHE A 83 -12.19 -0.50 -12.10
CA PHE A 83 -11.95 0.61 -11.19
C PHE A 83 -12.40 0.19 -9.79
N GLY A 84 -11.77 0.73 -8.76
CA GLY A 84 -12.08 0.30 -7.40
C GLY A 84 -11.72 1.32 -6.33
N LEU A 85 -11.84 0.87 -5.09
CA LEU A 85 -11.47 1.62 -3.91
C LEU A 85 -10.80 0.69 -2.91
N GLY A 86 -9.76 1.16 -2.25
CA GLY A 86 -9.06 0.36 -1.27
C GLY A 86 -8.08 1.15 -0.43
N VAL A 87 -7.33 0.43 0.40
CA VAL A 87 -6.32 1.00 1.28
C VAL A 87 -4.97 0.34 0.98
N GLY A 88 -3.98 1.17 0.67
CA GLY A 88 -2.60 0.77 0.49
C GLY A 88 -1.74 1.17 1.68
N THR A 89 -0.91 0.27 2.19
CA THR A 89 0.02 0.56 3.28
C THR A 89 1.44 0.21 2.90
N SER A 90 2.40 0.99 3.38
CA SER A 90 3.83 0.77 3.17
C SER A 90 4.58 0.93 4.49
N ASN A 91 5.52 0.03 4.76
CA ASN A 91 6.36 0.05 5.96
C ASN A 91 7.82 -0.01 5.56
N ILE A 92 8.55 1.07 5.85
CA ILE A 92 9.99 1.17 5.64
C ILE A 92 10.68 1.14 7.00
N PHE A 93 11.71 0.33 7.12
CA PHE A 93 12.44 0.10 8.36
C PHE A 93 13.80 0.79 8.31
N PHE A 94 14.20 1.33 9.45
CA PHE A 94 15.45 2.06 9.61
C PHE A 94 16.18 1.60 10.86
N LYS A 95 17.51 1.63 10.82
CA LYS A 95 18.42 1.39 11.93
C LYS A 95 19.28 2.63 12.16
N ASN A 96 19.49 3.00 13.42
CA ASN A 96 20.32 4.16 13.81
C ASN A 96 19.87 5.48 13.14
N MET A 97 18.59 5.62 12.79
CA MET A 97 18.06 6.79 12.09
C MET A 97 16.70 7.16 12.69
N TYR A 98 16.56 8.41 13.11
CA TYR A 98 15.34 8.98 13.62
C TYR A 98 14.73 9.94 12.59
N ILE A 99 13.43 9.78 12.33
CA ILE A 99 12.69 10.56 11.34
C ILE A 99 11.66 11.41 12.09
N ASN A 100 11.93 12.71 12.20
CA ASN A 100 11.06 13.61 12.98
C ASN A 100 9.89 14.13 12.14
N ILE A 101 8.87 13.29 11.95
CA ILE A 101 7.67 13.65 11.18
C ILE A 101 6.79 14.74 11.83
N LYS A 102 7.03 15.07 13.10
CA LYS A 102 6.32 16.14 13.85
C LYS A 102 7.11 17.45 13.89
N SER A 103 8.28 17.50 13.26
CA SER A 103 9.10 18.71 13.25
C SER A 103 8.31 19.91 12.75
N LYS A 104 8.60 21.10 13.28
CA LYS A 104 8.06 22.38 12.81
C LYS A 104 8.96 23.06 11.76
N THR A 105 10.05 22.38 11.37
CA THR A 105 10.97 22.83 10.32
C THR A 105 10.33 22.72 8.94
N ASN A 106 10.86 23.46 7.97
CA ASN A 106 10.40 23.40 6.58
C ASN A 106 10.83 22.09 5.89
N THR A 107 11.90 21.46 6.35
CA THR A 107 12.42 20.20 5.84
C THR A 107 12.19 19.05 6.83
N LEU A 108 12.06 17.82 6.31
CA LEU A 108 11.91 16.63 7.13
C LEU A 108 13.29 16.20 7.67
N PRO A 109 13.52 16.20 9.00
CA PRO A 109 14.79 15.80 9.55
C PRO A 109 14.95 14.27 9.50
N PHE A 110 15.98 13.83 8.79
CA PHE A 110 16.57 12.51 8.93
C PHE A 110 17.83 12.66 9.78
N THR A 111 17.78 12.20 11.02
CA THR A 111 18.88 12.36 11.98
C THR A 111 19.52 11.01 12.25
N ASP A 112 20.81 10.90 11.95
CA ASP A 112 21.63 9.78 12.40
C ASP A 112 21.75 9.83 13.93
N VAL A 113 21.41 8.71 14.56
CA VAL A 113 21.39 8.53 16.01
C VAL A 113 22.24 7.33 16.43
N GLU A 114 23.24 6.94 15.64
CA GLU A 114 24.16 5.86 15.97
C GLU A 114 24.86 6.08 17.33
N ASN A 115 25.33 7.30 17.58
CA ASN A 115 26.02 7.67 18.82
C ASN A 115 25.09 8.27 19.89
N ALA A 116 23.78 8.12 19.73
CA ALA A 116 22.77 8.64 20.65
C ALA A 116 21.77 7.53 21.06
N ASP A 117 20.91 7.83 22.02
CA ASP A 117 19.83 6.93 22.38
C ASP A 117 18.86 6.74 21.20
N HIS A 118 18.62 5.50 20.82
CA HIS A 118 17.85 5.18 19.62
C HIS A 118 16.98 3.93 19.81
N PHE A 119 16.00 3.75 18.92
CA PHE A 119 15.13 2.59 18.97
C PHE A 119 15.74 1.39 18.24
N LYS A 120 15.76 0.23 18.89
CA LYS A 120 16.22 -1.03 18.30
C LYS A 120 15.46 -1.39 17.01
N LYS A 121 14.15 -1.11 16.97
CA LYS A 121 13.32 -1.26 15.77
C LYS A 121 12.60 0.03 15.50
N TYR A 122 12.94 0.68 14.40
CA TYR A 122 12.30 1.90 13.97
C TYR A 122 11.71 1.73 12.56
N LYS A 123 10.51 2.24 12.34
CA LYS A 123 9.87 2.20 11.03
C LYS A 123 9.04 3.45 10.75
N LEU A 124 8.98 3.84 9.48
CA LEU A 124 8.00 4.78 8.95
C LEU A 124 6.90 3.98 8.25
N THR A 125 5.65 4.21 8.65
CA THR A 125 4.48 3.60 8.05
C THR A 125 3.64 4.67 7.39
N THR A 126 3.28 4.45 6.13
CA THR A 126 2.31 5.28 5.39
C THR A 126 1.10 4.46 5.00
N ALA A 127 -0.08 5.08 5.04
CA ALA A 127 -1.35 4.49 4.65
C ALA A 127 -2.13 5.47 3.77
N PHE A 128 -2.65 5.00 2.66
CA PHE A 128 -3.37 5.78 1.66
C PHE A 128 -4.72 5.14 1.35
N LEU A 129 -5.74 5.97 1.16
CA LEU A 129 -6.99 5.58 0.52
C LEU A 129 -6.76 5.72 -0.98
N GLU A 130 -6.92 4.65 -1.73
CA GLU A 130 -6.49 4.56 -3.12
C GLU A 130 -7.65 4.13 -4.02
N LEU A 131 -7.75 4.81 -5.16
CA LEU A 131 -8.67 4.56 -6.26
C LEU A 131 -7.85 4.01 -7.44
N PRO A 132 -7.72 2.68 -7.56
CA PRO A 132 -7.08 2.03 -8.71
C PRO A 132 -8.02 2.00 -9.93
N ILE A 133 -7.43 2.20 -11.11
CA ILE A 133 -8.05 2.04 -12.42
C ILE A 133 -7.11 1.15 -13.25
N GLU A 134 -7.64 0.05 -13.78
CA GLU A 134 -6.86 -0.97 -14.49
C GLU A 134 -7.53 -1.32 -15.82
N LEU A 135 -6.73 -1.41 -16.88
CA LEU A 135 -7.07 -2.13 -18.09
C LEU A 135 -6.59 -3.56 -17.95
N ARG A 136 -7.50 -4.52 -18.07
CA ARG A 136 -7.28 -5.94 -17.82
C ARG A 136 -7.46 -6.74 -19.10
N TYR A 137 -6.65 -7.78 -19.23
CA TYR A 137 -6.72 -8.81 -20.26
C TYR A 137 -6.87 -10.17 -19.60
N THR A 138 -7.83 -10.96 -20.08
CA THR A 138 -8.08 -12.33 -19.64
C THR A 138 -8.11 -13.22 -20.87
N ALA A 139 -7.17 -14.16 -20.97
CA ALA A 139 -7.02 -15.00 -22.16
C ALA A 139 -8.26 -15.88 -22.45
N ASN A 140 -8.86 -16.43 -21.39
CA ASN A 140 -10.01 -17.33 -21.42
C ASN A 140 -11.12 -16.78 -20.50
N PRO A 141 -12.01 -15.91 -21.02
CA PRO A 141 -13.01 -15.21 -20.22
C PRO A 141 -14.10 -16.11 -19.64
N GLU A 142 -14.27 -17.34 -20.17
CA GLU A 142 -15.23 -18.34 -19.68
C GLU A 142 -14.70 -19.16 -18.50
N ARG A 143 -13.37 -19.24 -18.34
CA ARG A 143 -12.70 -19.97 -17.26
C ARG A 143 -11.68 -19.07 -16.57
N GLU A 144 -12.14 -17.98 -15.97
CA GLU A 144 -11.27 -16.99 -15.33
C GLU A 144 -10.30 -17.59 -14.30
N ASN A 145 -10.76 -18.56 -13.49
CA ASN A 145 -9.94 -19.20 -12.46
C ASN A 145 -8.79 -20.07 -13.03
N LYS A 146 -8.83 -20.37 -14.33
CA LYS A 146 -7.81 -21.14 -15.06
C LYS A 146 -7.38 -20.39 -16.32
N SER A 147 -7.14 -19.09 -16.16
CA SER A 147 -6.77 -18.22 -17.26
C SER A 147 -5.56 -17.36 -16.92
N VAL A 148 -4.74 -17.09 -17.93
CA VAL A 148 -3.71 -16.07 -17.86
C VAL A 148 -4.39 -14.70 -17.85
N LYS A 149 -4.05 -13.91 -16.83
CA LYS A 149 -4.55 -12.55 -16.61
C LYS A 149 -3.38 -11.59 -16.65
N ALA A 150 -3.56 -10.47 -17.34
CA ALA A 150 -2.63 -9.34 -17.33
C ALA A 150 -3.41 -8.06 -17.07
N ALA A 151 -2.81 -7.09 -16.39
CA ALA A 151 -3.40 -5.79 -16.16
C ALA A 151 -2.34 -4.70 -16.16
N ILE A 152 -2.69 -3.55 -16.68
CA ILE A 152 -1.91 -2.31 -16.58
C ILE A 152 -2.83 -1.20 -16.13
N GLY A 153 -2.37 -0.32 -15.26
CA GLY A 153 -3.24 0.66 -14.65
C GLY A 153 -2.52 1.80 -13.98
N VAL A 154 -3.32 2.65 -13.37
CA VAL A 154 -2.88 3.75 -12.52
C VAL A 154 -3.70 3.73 -11.24
N LYS A 155 -3.10 4.12 -10.13
CA LYS A 155 -3.80 4.34 -8.87
C LYS A 155 -3.56 5.76 -8.38
N VAL A 156 -4.64 6.40 -7.96
CA VAL A 156 -4.62 7.73 -7.33
C VAL A 156 -5.06 7.57 -5.89
N GLY A 157 -4.35 8.15 -4.93
CA GLY A 157 -4.69 8.02 -3.53
C GLY A 157 -4.47 9.27 -2.71
N THR A 158 -5.12 9.30 -1.55
CA THR A 158 -4.99 10.36 -0.54
C THR A 158 -4.48 9.79 0.78
N VAL A 159 -3.65 10.56 1.48
CA VAL A 159 -2.99 10.11 2.71
C VAL A 159 -3.97 9.95 3.89
N LEU A 160 -4.13 8.72 4.37
CA LEU A 160 -4.98 8.41 5.52
C LEU A 160 -4.20 8.55 6.82
N ASN A 161 -2.99 8.01 6.88
CA ASN A 161 -2.19 8.00 8.10
C ASN A 161 -0.71 7.90 7.78
N VAL A 162 0.10 8.62 8.55
CA VAL A 162 1.55 8.55 8.50
C VAL A 162 2.03 8.53 9.94
N HIS A 163 2.81 7.51 10.28
CA HIS A 163 3.35 7.40 11.63
C HIS A 163 4.71 6.74 11.64
N THR A 164 5.56 7.18 12.56
CA THR A 164 6.77 6.46 12.93
C THR A 164 6.48 5.58 14.13
N LYS A 165 7.14 4.43 14.20
CA LYS A 165 7.03 3.51 15.33
C LYS A 165 8.40 3.02 15.75
N GLY A 166 8.84 3.45 16.93
CA GLY A 166 10.04 2.96 17.61
C GLY A 166 9.67 1.90 18.65
N LYS A 167 10.47 0.84 18.78
CA LYS A 167 10.36 -0.14 19.85
C LYS A 167 11.71 -0.36 20.51
N THR A 168 11.68 -0.44 21.84
CA THR A 168 12.83 -0.69 22.72
C THR A 168 13.90 0.40 22.56
N LEU A 169 13.97 1.29 23.53
CA LEU A 169 14.97 2.33 23.58
C LEU A 169 16.29 1.73 24.07
N LEU A 170 17.33 1.92 23.27
CA LEU A 170 18.70 1.56 23.58
C LEU A 170 19.50 2.84 23.85
N SER A 171 20.52 2.72 24.67
CA SER A 171 21.55 3.76 24.81
C SER A 171 22.48 3.75 23.61
N SER A 172 23.29 4.79 23.46
CA SER A 172 24.39 4.86 22.46
C SER A 172 25.33 3.65 22.51
N THR A 173 25.48 3.00 23.67
CA THR A 173 26.29 1.78 23.86
C THR A 173 25.55 0.47 23.54
N GLY A 174 24.28 0.53 23.13
CA GLY A 174 23.45 -0.63 22.81
C GLY A 174 22.77 -1.29 24.02
N THR A 175 23.01 -0.79 25.23
CA THR A 175 22.33 -1.26 26.45
C THR A 175 20.86 -0.84 26.44
N GLN A 176 19.95 -1.76 26.78
CA GLN A 176 18.54 -1.46 26.85
C GLN A 176 18.24 -0.50 28.01
N ILE A 177 17.78 0.70 27.68
CA ILE A 177 17.32 1.68 28.68
C ILE A 177 15.89 1.35 29.08
N ASN A 178 15.00 1.20 28.10
CA ASN A 178 13.57 1.00 28.37
C ASN A 178 12.86 0.22 27.26
N SER A 179 11.96 -0.68 27.64
CA SER A 179 11.16 -1.47 26.71
C SER A 179 9.77 -0.85 26.56
N TYR A 180 9.67 0.18 25.72
CA TYR A 180 8.39 0.77 25.34
C TYR A 180 8.26 0.92 23.82
N THR A 181 7.06 1.28 23.37
CA THR A 181 6.75 1.55 21.97
C THR A 181 6.37 3.02 21.82
N ALA A 182 7.22 3.81 21.17
CA ALA A 182 6.89 5.17 20.76
C ALA A 182 6.14 5.14 19.44
N LYS A 183 5.02 5.87 19.35
CA LYS A 183 4.32 6.10 18.10
C LYS A 183 4.04 7.58 17.93
N GLU A 184 4.56 8.15 16.84
CA GLU A 184 4.33 9.54 16.48
C GLU A 184 3.55 9.57 15.17
N THR A 185 2.57 10.46 15.03
CA THR A 185 1.70 10.51 13.85
C THR A 185 1.64 11.95 13.36
N SER A 186 1.96 12.17 12.09
CA SER A 186 1.91 13.48 11.43
C SER A 186 1.95 13.27 9.93
N LYS A 187 1.10 14.00 9.21
CA LYS A 187 1.02 13.96 7.74
C LYS A 187 1.80 15.11 7.08
N GLY A 188 2.35 16.03 7.88
CA GLY A 188 2.79 17.36 7.41
C GLY A 188 3.78 17.33 6.25
N PHE A 189 4.68 16.35 6.24
CA PHE A 189 5.78 16.23 5.28
C PHE A 189 5.50 15.27 4.11
N ILE A 190 4.46 14.45 4.20
CA ILE A 190 4.10 13.48 3.15
C ILE A 190 3.22 14.18 2.12
N ASN A 191 3.42 13.85 0.84
CA ASN A 191 2.55 14.33 -0.22
C ASN A 191 1.13 13.80 0.02
N SER A 192 0.16 14.72 0.06
CA SER A 192 -1.24 14.36 0.33
C SER A 192 -1.80 13.44 -0.74
N THR A 193 -1.33 13.60 -1.98
CA THR A 193 -1.76 12.83 -3.14
C THR A 193 -0.67 11.83 -3.53
N ARG A 194 -1.06 10.60 -3.86
CA ARG A 194 -0.21 9.57 -4.45
C ARG A 194 -0.72 9.24 -5.84
N ILE A 195 0.16 9.22 -6.83
CA ILE A 195 -0.15 8.75 -8.18
C ILE A 195 0.89 7.69 -8.52
N ALA A 196 0.45 6.48 -8.85
CA ALA A 196 1.35 5.39 -9.20
C ALA A 196 0.85 4.62 -10.43
N ALA A 197 1.79 4.23 -11.29
CA ALA A 197 1.53 3.27 -12.36
C ALA A 197 1.59 1.84 -11.79
N THR A 198 0.69 0.98 -12.25
CA THR A 198 0.60 -0.41 -11.80
C THR A 198 0.63 -1.37 -12.99
N ALA A 199 1.22 -2.54 -12.77
CA ALA A 199 1.21 -3.65 -13.71
C ALA A 199 1.02 -4.96 -12.94
N ARG A 200 0.31 -5.90 -13.55
CA ARG A 200 0.06 -7.22 -12.96
C ARG A 200 0.03 -8.28 -14.06
N VAL A 201 0.60 -9.44 -13.79
CA VAL A 201 0.52 -10.61 -14.66
C VAL A 201 0.44 -11.88 -13.83
N GLY A 202 -0.40 -12.82 -14.23
CA GLY A 202 -0.63 -14.01 -13.43
C GLY A 202 -1.56 -15.03 -14.06
N TYR A 203 -1.94 -16.02 -13.25
CA TYR A 203 -2.79 -17.12 -13.64
C TYR A 203 -3.83 -17.40 -12.54
N GLY A 204 -5.10 -17.43 -12.93
CA GLY A 204 -6.21 -17.63 -12.00
C GLY A 204 -6.26 -16.54 -10.92
N ASN A 205 -6.26 -16.95 -9.65
CA ASN A 205 -6.35 -16.07 -8.49
C ASN A 205 -5.00 -15.50 -8.04
N PHE A 206 -3.90 -15.91 -8.68
CA PHE A 206 -2.55 -15.54 -8.30
C PHE A 206 -1.92 -14.68 -9.39
N SER A 207 -1.25 -13.60 -8.99
CA SER A 207 -0.51 -12.77 -9.92
C SER A 207 0.69 -12.10 -9.29
N VAL A 208 1.72 -11.84 -10.09
CA VAL A 208 2.80 -10.93 -9.73
C VAL A 208 2.33 -9.51 -9.99
N TYR A 209 2.57 -8.63 -9.02
CA TYR A 209 2.17 -7.24 -9.03
C TYR A 209 3.39 -6.33 -8.91
N GLY A 210 3.39 -5.26 -9.69
CA GLY A 210 4.35 -4.18 -9.63
C GLY A 210 3.64 -2.82 -9.58
N SER A 211 4.21 -1.88 -8.84
CA SER A 211 3.73 -0.50 -8.77
C SER A 211 4.90 0.45 -8.63
N TYR A 212 4.86 1.55 -9.39
CA TYR A 212 5.85 2.62 -9.32
C TYR A 212 5.16 3.95 -9.11
N GLN A 213 5.47 4.63 -8.01
CA GLN A 213 4.93 5.94 -7.69
C GLN A 213 5.55 6.99 -8.62
N LEU A 214 4.71 7.69 -9.38
CA LEU A 214 5.13 8.67 -10.37
C LEU A 214 5.53 9.99 -9.71
N ASN A 215 4.79 10.40 -8.68
CA ASN A 215 5.05 11.60 -7.89
C ASN A 215 5.87 11.30 -6.62
N ASN A 216 6.46 12.34 -6.03
CA ASN A 216 7.29 12.19 -4.83
C ASN A 216 6.49 11.75 -3.59
N ILE A 217 7.12 10.95 -2.73
CA ILE A 217 6.54 10.50 -1.45
C ILE A 217 6.38 11.70 -0.49
N PHE A 218 7.38 12.57 -0.45
CA PHE A 218 7.41 13.77 0.35
C PHE A 218 6.91 14.96 -0.47
N LYS A 219 6.49 16.03 0.21
CA LYS A 219 6.18 17.30 -0.45
C LYS A 219 7.45 17.92 -1.05
N ASP A 220 7.26 18.75 -2.06
CA ASP A 220 8.37 19.40 -2.76
C ASP A 220 9.15 20.31 -1.80
N GLY A 221 10.48 20.27 -1.89
CA GLY A 221 11.39 21.07 -1.05
C GLY A 221 11.54 20.60 0.40
N VAL A 222 10.82 19.55 0.82
CA VAL A 222 10.86 19.04 2.20
C VAL A 222 11.96 18.00 2.40
N ALA A 223 12.20 17.17 1.40
CA ALA A 223 13.21 16.11 1.41
C ALA A 223 13.69 15.86 -0.03
N ALA A 224 14.69 15.01 -0.21
CA ALA A 224 15.11 14.55 -1.53
C ALA A 224 13.95 13.85 -2.28
N ASP A 225 13.99 13.93 -3.60
CA ASP A 225 13.00 13.32 -4.49
C ASP A 225 13.05 11.80 -4.41
N MET A 226 12.18 11.27 -3.54
CA MET A 226 12.07 9.84 -3.27
C MET A 226 10.74 9.31 -3.79
N LYS A 227 10.80 8.19 -4.51
CA LYS A 227 9.64 7.50 -5.09
C LYS A 227 9.53 6.09 -4.56
N LEU A 228 8.30 5.61 -4.39
CA LEU A 228 8.02 4.26 -3.89
C LEU A 228 7.85 3.30 -5.07
N PHE A 229 8.67 2.26 -5.11
CA PHE A 229 8.48 1.08 -5.93
C PHE A 229 8.00 -0.08 -5.07
N GLN A 230 6.99 -0.81 -5.52
CA GLN A 230 6.45 -1.97 -4.83
C GLN A 230 6.42 -3.14 -5.81
N ILE A 231 6.89 -4.29 -5.36
CA ILE A 231 6.82 -5.54 -6.12
C ILE A 231 6.35 -6.67 -5.21
N GLY A 232 5.49 -7.56 -5.70
CA GLY A 232 5.04 -8.67 -4.88
C GLY A 232 3.95 -9.51 -5.53
N ILE A 233 3.11 -10.09 -4.68
CA ILE A 233 2.07 -11.03 -5.09
C ILE A 233 0.71 -10.41 -4.81
N CYS A 234 -0.18 -10.54 -5.79
CA CYS A 234 -1.58 -10.21 -5.69
C CYS A 234 -2.40 -11.50 -5.68
N PHE A 235 -3.20 -11.64 -4.65
CA PHE A 235 -4.29 -12.61 -4.56
C PHE A 235 -5.56 -11.88 -4.96
N SER A 236 -6.20 -12.34 -6.03
CA SER A 236 -7.42 -11.72 -6.52
C SER A 236 -8.53 -12.74 -6.72
N GLY A 237 -9.75 -12.26 -6.55
CA GLY A 237 -10.97 -13.01 -6.82
C GLY A 237 -12.14 -12.42 -6.06
N LEU A 238 -13.33 -12.53 -6.62
CA LEU A 238 -14.59 -12.91 -5.99
C LEU A 238 -15.56 -13.24 -7.12
#